data_AF-A0A2H9MHB3-F1
#
_entry.id   AF-A0A2H9MHB3-F1
#
_cell.length_a   1.000
_cell.length_b   1.000
_cell.length_c   1.000
_cell.angle_alpha   90.00
_cell.angle_beta   90.00
_cell.angle_gamma   90.00
#
_symmetry.space_group_name_H-M   'P 1'
#
loop_
_entity.id
_entity.type
_entity.pdbx_description
1 polymer ?
#
loop_
_entity_poly.entity_id
_entity_poly.type
_entity_poly.pdbx_seq_one_letter_code
_entity_poly.pdbx_strand_id
1 'polypeptide(L)'
;MFESMINTVFSPITALNPLIAIFIISTILTVAISLVNKKMMGSSKADEVKEKMKKIRADLLEAQKSNDKQKVDDQMKKMMGINSEYLQSMIKPLGVSLIISMLLIITIFPWMRAVYNGKVILTMPEFMPLIGGAGLTWIWWYIICSLVVGLLLRKILGI
;
A
#
# COMPACT_ATOMS: atom_id res chain seq x y z
N MET A 1 17.44 2.36 -22.77
CA MET A 1 18.45 1.74 -21.88
C MET A 1 17.79 0.99 -20.72
N PHE A 2 16.89 1.61 -19.96
CA PHE A 2 16.21 0.97 -18.83
C PHE A 2 15.33 -0.24 -19.20
N GLU A 3 14.53 -0.16 -20.27
CA GLU A 3 13.73 -1.31 -20.75
C GLU A 3 14.59 -2.51 -21.18
N SER A 4 15.79 -2.25 -21.70
CA SER A 4 16.75 -3.32 -22.07
C SER A 4 17.31 -4.02 -20.83
N MET A 5 17.55 -3.27 -19.74
CA MET A 5 17.93 -3.85 -18.45
C MET A 5 16.81 -4.71 -17.86
N ILE A 6 15.56 -4.21 -17.88
CA ILE A 6 14.40 -5.00 -17.44
C ILE A 6 14.28 -6.26 -18.30
N ASN A 7 14.35 -6.13 -19.62
CA ASN A 7 14.30 -7.30 -20.51
C ASN A 7 15.40 -8.31 -20.18
N THR A 8 16.63 -7.88 -19.93
CA THR A 8 17.73 -8.80 -19.60
C THR A 8 17.48 -9.53 -18.27
N VAL A 9 17.02 -8.81 -17.25
CA VAL A 9 16.75 -9.36 -15.91
C VAL A 9 15.52 -10.28 -15.91
N PHE A 10 14.47 -9.90 -16.62
CA PHE A 10 13.19 -10.62 -16.63
C PHE A 10 13.03 -11.56 -17.83
N SER A 11 13.96 -11.60 -18.79
CA SER A 11 13.90 -12.50 -19.95
C SER A 11 13.77 -13.99 -19.58
N PRO A 12 14.47 -14.51 -18.55
CA PRO A 12 14.26 -15.88 -18.11
C PRO A 12 12.85 -16.13 -17.58
N ILE A 13 12.22 -15.10 -16.99
CA ILE A 13 10.88 -15.16 -16.41
C ILE A 13 9.82 -15.05 -17.52
N THR A 14 10.02 -14.20 -18.53
CA THR A 14 9.09 -14.05 -19.66
C THR A 14 9.10 -15.24 -20.61
N ALA A 15 10.14 -16.08 -20.57
CA ALA A 15 10.19 -17.36 -21.27
C ALA A 15 9.30 -18.44 -20.64
N LEU A 16 8.88 -18.26 -19.38
CA LEU A 16 7.97 -19.17 -18.69
C LEU A 16 6.51 -18.98 -19.17
N ASN A 17 5.63 -19.87 -18.72
CA ASN A 17 4.19 -19.70 -18.92
C ASN A 17 3.76 -18.30 -18.41
N PRO A 18 3.05 -17.49 -19.22
CA PRO A 18 2.61 -16.15 -18.84
C PRO A 18 1.90 -16.08 -17.48
N LEU A 19 1.15 -17.11 -17.10
CA LEU A 19 0.52 -17.23 -15.78
C LEU A 19 1.54 -17.15 -14.64
N ILE A 20 2.59 -17.97 -14.71
CA ILE A 20 3.64 -18.07 -13.71
C ILE A 20 4.52 -16.82 -13.76
N ALA A 21 4.86 -16.35 -14.95
CA ALA A 21 5.67 -15.16 -15.14
C ALA A 21 5.05 -13.93 -14.48
N ILE A 22 3.76 -13.67 -14.74
CA ILE A 22 3.02 -12.55 -14.14
C ILE A 22 2.85 -12.76 -12.64
N PHE A 23 2.63 -13.98 -12.16
CA PHE A 23 2.58 -14.28 -10.73
C PHE A 23 3.89 -13.93 -10.01
N ILE A 24 5.04 -14.32 -10.58
CA ILE A 24 6.36 -14.00 -10.00
C ILE A 24 6.59 -12.49 -9.99
N ILE A 25 6.33 -11.80 -11.12
CA ILE A 25 6.51 -10.35 -11.22
C ILE A 25 5.60 -9.61 -10.22
N SER A 26 4.33 -9.97 -10.15
CA SER A 26 3.37 -9.38 -9.22
C SER A 26 3.76 -9.63 -7.76
N THR A 27 4.27 -10.83 -7.45
CA THR A 27 4.78 -11.15 -6.11
C THR A 27 5.96 -10.24 -5.75
N ILE A 28 6.98 -10.14 -6.61
CA ILE A 28 8.16 -9.29 -6.38
C ILE A 28 7.73 -7.83 -6.18
N LEU A 29 6.86 -7.32 -7.05
CA LEU A 29 6.38 -5.94 -6.98
C LEU A 29 5.57 -5.67 -5.71
N THR A 30 4.68 -6.59 -5.34
CA THR A 30 3.86 -6.49 -4.13
C THR A 30 4.72 -6.56 -2.87
N VAL A 31 5.74 -7.42 -2.85
CA VAL A 31 6.73 -7.49 -1.75
C VAL A 31 7.48 -6.19 -1.64
N ALA A 32 8.04 -5.66 -2.73
CA ALA A 32 8.77 -4.40 -2.74
C ALA A 32 7.92 -3.23 -2.20
N ILE A 33 6.68 -3.10 -2.69
CA ILE A 33 5.71 -2.10 -2.22
C ILE A 33 5.43 -2.30 -0.73
N SER A 34 5.16 -3.54 -0.29
CA SER A 34 4.84 -3.84 1.11
C SER A 34 5.98 -3.52 2.06
N LEU A 35 7.24 -3.73 1.63
CA LEU A 35 8.43 -3.38 2.43
C LEU A 35 8.59 -1.87 2.56
N VAL A 36 8.37 -1.11 1.48
CA VAL A 36 8.35 0.36 1.54
C VAL A 36 7.26 0.84 2.50
N ASN A 37 6.07 0.26 2.40
CA ASN A 37 4.94 0.61 3.26
C ASN A 37 5.25 0.32 4.73
N LYS A 38 5.83 -0.84 5.03
CA LYS A 38 6.25 -1.20 6.39
C LYS A 38 7.24 -0.18 6.95
N LYS A 39 8.27 0.17 6.18
CA LYS A 39 9.30 1.12 6.60
C LYS A 39 8.75 2.53 6.84
N MET A 40 7.79 2.96 6.01
CA MET A 40 7.18 4.29 6.14
C MET A 40 6.18 4.37 7.29
N MET A 41 5.36 3.32 7.49
CA MET A 41 4.31 3.31 8.51
C MET A 41 4.81 2.92 9.91
N GLY A 42 5.88 2.13 10.02
CA GLY A 42 6.51 1.77 11.30
C GLY A 42 7.28 2.90 12.00
N SER A 43 6.97 4.15 11.69
CA SER A 43 7.62 5.31 12.27
C SER A 43 7.22 5.47 13.74
N SER A 44 8.22 5.42 14.63
CA SER A 44 8.13 5.75 16.08
C SER A 44 7.35 7.04 16.38
N LYS A 45 7.19 7.94 15.40
CA LYS A 45 6.42 9.18 15.54
C LYS A 45 4.93 8.93 15.78
N ALA A 46 4.34 7.89 15.19
CA ALA A 46 2.92 7.61 15.39
C ALA A 46 2.63 7.24 16.85
N ASP A 47 3.48 6.41 17.46
CA ASP A 47 3.35 6.02 18.87
C ASP A 47 3.63 7.18 19.81
N GLU A 48 4.64 8.01 19.52
CA GLU A 48 4.94 9.21 20.29
C GLU A 48 3.75 10.19 20.30
N VAL A 49 3.16 10.46 19.13
CA VAL A 49 2.00 11.37 19.01
C VAL A 49 0.76 10.77 19.70
N LYS A 50 0.59 9.44 19.64
CA LYS A 50 -0.49 8.74 20.32
C LYS A 50 -0.38 8.87 21.84
N GLU A 51 0.83 8.79 22.39
CA GLU A 51 1.08 9.04 23.82
C GLU A 51 0.85 10.50 24.21
N LYS A 52 1.30 11.47 23.40
CA LYS A 52 0.99 12.90 23.65
C LYS A 52 -0.52 13.16 23.63
N MET A 53 -1.25 12.50 22.73
CA MET A 53 -2.72 12.60 22.65
C MET A 53 -3.41 12.05 23.89
N LYS A 54 -2.91 10.95 24.48
CA LYS A 54 -3.44 10.42 25.76
C LYS A 54 -3.22 11.42 26.90
N LYS A 55 -2.02 12.00 27.01
CA LYS A 55 -1.69 12.99 28.04
C LYS A 55 -2.59 14.22 27.96
N ILE A 56 -2.74 14.83 26.77
CA ILE A 56 -3.61 16.00 26.61
C ILE A 56 -5.07 15.71 26.95
N ARG A 57 -5.57 14.51 26.63
CA ARG A 57 -6.94 14.12 27.00
C ARG A 57 -7.12 14.03 28.52
N ALA A 58 -6.11 13.54 29.24
CA ALA A 58 -6.12 13.50 30.70
C ALA A 58 -6.09 14.93 31.28
N ASP A 59 -5.20 15.79 30.79
CA ASP A 59 -5.08 17.18 31.23
C ASP A 59 -6.38 17.98 30.96
N LEU A 60 -7.07 17.71 29.85
CA LEU A 60 -8.38 18.31 29.52
C LEU A 60 -9.46 17.91 30.52
N LEU A 61 -9.51 16.63 30.91
CA LEU A 61 -10.46 16.13 31.91
C LEU A 61 -10.19 16.75 33.29
N GLU A 62 -8.92 16.93 33.66
CA GLU A 62 -8.54 17.61 34.90
C GLU A 62 -8.89 19.11 34.86
N ALA A 63 -8.61 19.79 33.76
CA ALA A 63 -8.95 21.21 33.59
C ALA A 63 -10.47 21.45 33.65
N GLN A 64 -11.27 20.56 33.04
CA GLN A 64 -12.74 20.61 33.11
C GLN A 64 -13.25 20.45 34.55
N LYS A 65 -12.63 19.59 35.36
CA LYS A 65 -12.98 19.42 36.78
C LYS A 65 -12.64 20.65 37.62
N SER A 66 -11.59 21.39 37.26
CA SER A 66 -11.21 22.63 37.96
C SER A 66 -12.06 23.86 37.61
N ASN A 67 -13.03 23.74 36.69
CA ASN A 67 -13.91 24.82 36.22
C ASN A 67 -13.19 26.09 35.71
N ASP A 68 -11.92 25.94 35.31
CA ASP A 68 -11.06 27.00 34.81
C ASP A 68 -11.20 27.10 33.28
N LYS A 69 -12.09 27.98 32.82
CA LYS A 69 -12.41 28.16 31.40
C LYS A 69 -11.18 28.48 30.55
N GLN A 70 -10.24 29.26 31.08
CA GLN A 70 -9.05 29.66 30.34
C GLN A 70 -8.10 28.46 30.12
N LYS A 71 -7.93 27.62 31.15
CA LYS A 71 -7.16 26.37 31.00
C LYS A 71 -7.83 25.38 30.06
N VAL A 72 -9.16 25.28 30.06
CA VAL A 72 -9.90 24.42 29.14
C VAL A 72 -9.66 24.87 27.69
N ASP A 73 -9.78 26.17 27.40
CA ASP A 73 -9.55 26.71 26.05
C ASP A 73 -8.11 26.47 25.57
N ASP A 74 -7.12 26.68 26.44
CA ASP A 74 -5.71 26.45 26.10
C ASP A 74 -5.41 24.97 25.83
N GLN A 75 -5.97 24.05 26.62
CA GLN A 75 -5.79 22.62 26.38
C GLN A 75 -6.53 22.15 25.12
N MET A 76 -7.67 22.75 24.79
CA MET A 76 -8.40 22.46 23.55
C MET A 76 -7.60 22.92 22.31
N LYS A 77 -6.95 24.08 22.37
CA LYS A 77 -6.00 24.53 21.31
C LYS A 77 -4.84 23.57 21.16
N LYS A 78 -4.23 23.12 22.27
CA LYS A 78 -3.15 22.11 22.21
C LYS A 78 -3.64 20.78 21.62
N MET A 79 -4.86 20.36 21.96
CA MET A 79 -5.48 19.15 21.39
C MET A 79 -5.65 19.24 19.87
N MET A 80 -6.05 20.40 19.35
CA MET A 80 -6.12 20.63 17.89
C MET A 80 -4.74 20.49 17.24
N GLY A 81 -3.70 21.06 17.84
CA GLY A 81 -2.32 20.93 17.37
C GLY A 81 -1.86 19.47 17.29
N ILE A 82 -2.09 18.69 18.35
CA ILE A 82 -1.74 17.27 18.39
C ILE A 82 -2.56 16.45 17.40
N ASN A 83 -3.86 16.73 17.25
CA ASN A 83 -4.68 16.05 16.24
C ASN A 83 -4.16 16.31 14.82
N SER A 84 -3.71 17.53 14.53
CA SER A 84 -3.06 17.86 13.25
C SER A 84 -1.73 17.12 13.08
N GLU A 85 -0.89 17.07 14.13
CA GLU A 85 0.37 16.32 14.11
C GLU A 85 0.12 14.82 13.89
N TYR A 86 -0.90 14.25 14.54
CA TYR A 86 -1.33 12.86 14.37
C TYR A 86 -1.78 12.60 12.94
N LEU A 87 -2.64 13.46 12.39
CA LEU A 87 -3.09 13.33 11.02
C LEU A 87 -1.91 13.39 10.04
N GLN A 88 -0.99 14.33 10.21
CA GLN A 88 0.21 14.43 9.40
C GLN A 88 1.12 13.20 9.54
N SER A 89 1.20 12.62 10.74
CA SER A 89 1.98 11.40 10.99
C SER A 89 1.43 10.18 10.25
N MET A 90 0.14 10.17 9.90
CA MET A 90 -0.49 9.13 9.08
C MET A 90 -0.46 9.47 7.59
N ILE A 91 -0.81 10.70 7.23
CA ILE A 91 -0.92 11.11 5.81
C ILE A 91 0.45 11.16 5.12
N LYS A 92 1.51 11.64 5.79
CA LYS A 92 2.83 11.76 5.16
C LYS A 92 3.38 10.38 4.73
N PRO A 93 3.42 9.35 5.61
CA PRO A 93 3.78 8.00 5.20
C PRO A 93 2.93 7.44 4.08
N LEU A 94 1.60 7.61 4.14
CA LEU A 94 0.68 7.10 3.10
C LEU A 94 0.94 7.76 1.75
N GLY A 95 1.10 9.08 1.71
CA GLY A 95 1.38 9.81 0.46
C GLY A 95 2.73 9.42 -0.15
N VAL A 96 3.79 9.33 0.66
CA VAL A 96 5.12 8.92 0.19
C VAL A 96 5.11 7.47 -0.30
N SER A 97 4.47 6.57 0.44
CA SER A 97 4.24 5.18 0.04
C SER A 97 3.51 5.08 -1.30
N LEU A 98 2.44 5.87 -1.49
CA LEU A 98 1.65 5.89 -2.71
C LEU A 98 2.49 6.36 -3.89
N ILE A 99 3.26 7.44 -3.74
CA ILE A 99 4.13 7.97 -4.80
C ILE A 99 5.17 6.93 -5.22
N ILE A 100 5.82 6.27 -4.25
CA ILE A 100 6.81 5.21 -4.55
C ILE A 100 6.14 4.03 -5.25
N SER A 101 4.96 3.61 -4.79
CA SER A 101 4.20 2.50 -5.38
C SER A 101 3.79 2.82 -6.83
N MET A 102 3.30 4.03 -7.08
CA MET A 102 2.95 4.50 -8.42
C MET A 102 4.17 4.56 -9.33
N LEU A 103 5.31 5.05 -8.83
CA LEU A 103 6.55 5.10 -9.60
C LEU A 103 7.00 3.70 -10.01
N LEU A 104 6.94 2.71 -9.11
CA LEU A 104 7.22 1.32 -9.44
C LEU A 104 6.28 0.75 -10.51
N ILE A 105 4.97 1.04 -10.40
CA ILE A 105 3.95 0.60 -11.37
C ILE A 105 4.20 1.23 -12.74
N ILE A 106 4.34 2.56 -12.81
CA ILE A 106 4.58 3.31 -14.06
C ILE A 106 5.86 2.84 -14.75
N THR A 107 6.83 2.38 -13.97
CA THR A 107 8.11 1.88 -14.49
C THR A 107 8.00 0.48 -15.12
N ILE A 108 7.21 -0.42 -14.51
CA ILE A 108 7.12 -1.84 -14.93
C ILE A 108 5.95 -2.09 -15.88
N PHE A 109 4.83 -1.37 -15.75
CA PHE A 109 3.60 -1.63 -16.50
C PHE A 109 3.71 -1.40 -18.00
N PRO A 110 4.39 -0.35 -18.52
CA PRO A 110 4.58 -0.18 -19.96
C PRO A 110 5.31 -1.37 -20.58
N TRP A 111 6.33 -1.88 -19.89
CA TRP A 111 7.07 -3.07 -20.29
C TRP A 111 6.19 -4.33 -20.26
N MET A 112 5.43 -4.56 -19.18
CA MET A 112 4.49 -5.68 -19.10
C MET A 112 3.43 -5.60 -20.21
N ARG A 113 2.95 -4.39 -20.50
CA ARG A 113 2.02 -4.15 -21.61
C ARG A 113 2.67 -4.56 -22.92
N ALA A 114 3.89 -4.13 -23.23
CA ALA A 114 4.56 -4.51 -24.47
C ALA A 114 4.72 -6.04 -24.64
N VAL A 115 4.98 -6.78 -23.55
CA VAL A 115 5.21 -8.23 -23.59
C VAL A 115 3.91 -9.06 -23.65
N TYR A 116 2.86 -8.62 -22.95
CA TYR A 116 1.63 -9.40 -22.74
C TYR A 116 0.38 -8.81 -23.40
N ASN A 117 0.50 -7.72 -24.18
CA ASN A 117 -0.67 -7.14 -24.87
C ASN A 117 -1.36 -8.16 -25.78
N GLY A 118 -2.69 -8.14 -25.81
CA GLY A 118 -3.50 -9.02 -26.65
C GLY A 118 -3.50 -10.50 -26.25
N LYS A 119 -2.79 -10.91 -25.19
CA LYS A 119 -2.80 -12.29 -24.70
C LYS A 119 -3.85 -12.49 -23.62
N VAL A 120 -4.71 -13.49 -23.81
CA VAL A 120 -5.55 -14.03 -22.74
C VAL A 120 -4.66 -14.94 -21.88
N ILE A 121 -4.60 -14.63 -20.60
CA ILE A 121 -3.70 -15.30 -19.65
C ILE A 121 -4.44 -16.41 -18.90
N LEU A 122 -5.69 -16.16 -18.51
CA LEU A 122 -6.52 -17.13 -17.81
C LEU A 122 -7.93 -17.08 -18.40
N THR A 123 -8.47 -18.22 -18.80
CA THR A 123 -9.88 -18.31 -19.21
C THR A 123 -10.70 -18.75 -18.00
N MET A 124 -11.75 -17.99 -17.67
CA MET A 124 -12.62 -18.34 -16.57
C MET A 124 -13.45 -19.59 -16.89
N PRO A 125 -13.72 -20.46 -15.90
CA PRO A 125 -14.56 -21.63 -16.11
C PRO A 125 -15.97 -21.25 -16.56
N GLU A 126 -16.51 -21.97 -17.54
CA GLU A 126 -17.82 -21.68 -18.15
C GLU A 126 -19.00 -21.74 -17.18
N PHE A 127 -18.88 -22.49 -16.09
CA PHE A 127 -19.92 -22.61 -15.07
C PHE A 127 -20.11 -21.35 -14.21
N MET A 128 -19.23 -20.34 -14.32
CA MET A 128 -19.28 -19.15 -13.48
C MET A 128 -20.33 -18.15 -14.00
N PRO A 129 -21.31 -17.73 -13.18
CA PRO A 129 -22.27 -16.72 -13.60
C PRO A 129 -21.56 -15.38 -13.86
N LEU A 130 -22.02 -14.64 -14.87
CA LEU A 130 -21.54 -13.31 -15.32
C LEU A 130 -20.16 -13.26 -16.02
N ILE A 131 -19.20 -14.11 -15.67
CA ILE A 131 -17.83 -14.07 -16.22
C ILE A 131 -17.33 -15.42 -16.78
N GLY A 132 -18.20 -16.42 -16.88
CA GLY A 132 -17.86 -17.72 -17.47
C GLY A 132 -17.43 -17.59 -18.93
N GLY A 133 -16.31 -18.21 -19.29
CA GLY A 133 -15.70 -18.12 -20.62
C GLY A 133 -14.95 -16.80 -20.89
N ALA A 134 -14.96 -15.84 -19.97
CA ALA A 134 -14.22 -14.60 -20.15
C ALA A 134 -12.71 -14.84 -20.08
N GLY A 135 -11.99 -14.33 -21.08
CA GLY A 135 -10.53 -14.30 -21.08
C GLY A 135 -10.01 -13.15 -20.22
N LEU A 136 -9.35 -13.48 -19.10
CA LEU A 136 -8.65 -12.51 -18.26
C LEU A 136 -7.36 -12.08 -18.95
N THR A 137 -7.21 -10.77 -19.06
CA THR A 137 -5.97 -10.14 -19.51
C THR A 137 -4.92 -10.16 -18.39
N TRP A 138 -3.68 -9.87 -18.76
CA TRP A 138 -2.55 -9.80 -17.83
C TRP A 138 -2.77 -8.83 -16.66
N ILE A 139 -3.53 -7.74 -16.87
CA ILE A 139 -3.83 -6.75 -15.83
C ILE A 139 -4.69 -7.37 -14.74
N TRP A 140 -5.76 -8.07 -15.11
CA TRP A 140 -6.65 -8.71 -14.15
C TRP A 140 -5.95 -9.81 -13.37
N TRP A 141 -5.13 -10.61 -14.06
CA TRP A 141 -4.34 -11.63 -13.39
C TRP A 141 -3.32 -11.02 -12.41
N TYR A 142 -2.64 -9.94 -12.79
CA TYR A 142 -1.76 -9.18 -11.90
C TYR A 142 -2.49 -8.68 -10.64
N ILE A 143 -3.70 -8.13 -10.79
CA ILE A 143 -4.50 -7.63 -9.67
C ILE A 143 -4.83 -8.77 -8.70
N ILE A 144 -5.29 -9.92 -9.22
CA ILE A 144 -5.62 -11.08 -8.38
C ILE A 144 -4.38 -11.57 -7.61
N CYS A 145 -3.26 -11.74 -8.31
CA CYS A 145 -2.02 -12.21 -7.68
C CYS A 145 -1.51 -11.24 -6.60
N SER A 146 -1.48 -9.94 -6.91
CA SER A 146 -1.04 -8.91 -5.96
C SER A 146 -1.96 -8.80 -4.75
N LEU A 147 -3.26 -8.98 -4.91
CA LEU A 147 -4.21 -9.03 -3.80
C LEU A 147 -3.92 -10.22 -2.88
N VAL A 148 -3.80 -11.43 -3.43
CA VAL A 148 -3.52 -12.65 -2.65
C VAL A 148 -2.19 -12.53 -1.92
N VAL A 149 -1.12 -12.14 -2.62
CA VAL A 149 0.20 -11.91 -2.02
C VAL A 149 0.14 -10.81 -0.97
N GLY A 150 -0.57 -9.71 -1.22
CA GLY A 150 -0.72 -8.61 -0.28
C GLY A 150 -1.46 -9.00 1.00
N LEU A 151 -2.45 -9.89 0.92
CA LEU A 151 -3.11 -10.46 2.10
C LEU A 151 -2.14 -11.33 2.92
N LEU A 152 -1.36 -12.17 2.26
CA LEU A 152 -0.34 -12.99 2.93
C LEU A 152 0.73 -12.13 3.59
N LEU A 153 1.22 -11.10 2.89
CA LEU A 153 2.26 -10.20 3.41
C LEU A 153 1.78 -9.38 4.60
N ARG A 154 0.52 -8.92 4.64
CA ARG A 154 -0.03 -8.26 5.83
C ARG A 154 0.06 -9.16 7.06
N LYS A 155 -0.35 -10.42 6.91
CA LYS A 155 -0.27 -11.42 7.99
C LYS A 155 1.17 -11.69 8.43
N ILE A 156 2.11 -11.77 7.49
CA ILE A 156 3.53 -12.03 7.79
C ILE A 156 4.22 -10.81 8.41
N LEU A 157 3.95 -9.62 7.87
CA LEU A 157 4.64 -8.39 8.25
C LEU A 157 4.05 -7.74 9.50
N GLY A 158 2.87 -8.18 9.96
CA GLY A 158 2.18 -7.67 11.14
C GLY A 158 1.58 -6.27 10.93
N ILE A 159 1.16 -5.98 9.69
CA ILE A 159 0.58 -4.69 9.26
C ILE A 159 -0.93 -4.85 9.10
#